data_AF-A0A067SP22-F1
#
_entry.id   AF-A0A067SP22-F1
#
_cell.length_a   1.000
_cell.length_b   1.000
_cell.length_c   1.000
_cell.angle_alpha   90.00
_cell.angle_beta   90.00
_cell.angle_gamma   90.00
#
_symmetry.space_group_name_H-M   'P 1'
#
loop_
_entity.id
_entity.type
_entity.pdbx_description
1 polymer ?
#
loop_
_entity_poly.entity_id
_entity_poly.type
_entity_poly.pdbx_seq_one_letter_code
_entity_poly.pdbx_strand_id
1 'polypeptide(L)'
;MFLPGLLALLVCYSRTTIAALLSNLGPVVSVQYAAFAGNSTSPAGVPNGPVTFFGSIPYAQPPIGNLRFRAPQPLNEHGVAQDVTDARNWGPPCIQRPAVPGIGSEDCLTLNIWKPTNATEGDKLPVVVYIHGGGFYYGTPQGFPMYDWVAQHANGIVGVSITYRLGILGFLGGPQVAADGNLNAGLLDQRAGLEWIQRHISKFGGDPDNITISGESAGGASVMMQVVAHGGSKPVPFQRAIAQSIGFGPTANESAVELNFNNAASFIGCPANEKTTMSCLRKSSVGAIISATNRSPNGAFAPIVEGSDGFLPDLPSKLIAAGKFNPVEFTGGHCTGDGNTFAGGKPEQFNTDNDIRTIVFSRWPGVSNDTITQALALYPAPGTPNSTFATQYDRAAAMAGDIIFTCMDWFFAEKALQKGVKNVYAYSWNAPDTVLYNANPYLGAMHTSDLYYLFDGTK
;
A
#
# COMPACT_ATOMS: atom_id res chain seq x y z
N MET A 1 60.64 44.36 -26.92
CA MET A 1 60.31 42.93 -27.07
C MET A 1 60.24 42.32 -25.67
N PHE A 2 59.07 42.37 -25.03
CA PHE A 2 58.81 41.71 -23.74
C PHE A 2 57.31 41.35 -23.69
N LEU A 3 57.00 40.06 -23.73
CA LEU A 3 55.66 39.51 -23.49
C LEU A 3 55.47 39.32 -21.97
N PRO A 4 54.28 39.58 -21.39
CA PRO A 4 53.91 39.02 -20.10
C PRO A 4 53.18 37.68 -20.30
N GLY A 5 53.66 36.64 -19.62
CA GLY A 5 53.05 35.30 -19.61
C GLY A 5 51.83 35.23 -18.68
N LEU A 6 50.76 34.59 -19.17
CA LEU A 6 49.64 34.14 -18.34
C LEU A 6 50.07 32.94 -17.50
N LEU A 7 49.97 33.03 -16.18
CA LEU A 7 49.99 31.88 -15.27
C LEU A 7 48.57 31.34 -15.14
N ALA A 8 48.30 30.16 -15.70
CA ALA A 8 47.06 29.42 -15.45
C ALA A 8 47.22 28.58 -14.17
N LEU A 9 46.46 28.91 -13.13
CA LEU A 9 46.32 28.06 -11.95
C LEU A 9 45.45 26.83 -12.31
N LEU A 10 46.07 25.67 -12.45
CA LEU A 10 45.36 24.38 -12.42
C LEU A 10 44.90 24.12 -10.98
N VAL A 11 43.60 24.28 -10.74
CA VAL A 11 42.94 23.75 -9.54
C VAL A 11 42.69 22.26 -9.76
N CYS A 12 43.59 21.42 -9.25
CA CYS A 12 43.35 19.98 -9.16
C CYS A 12 42.26 19.71 -8.10
N TYR A 13 41.03 19.45 -8.53
CA TYR A 13 40.03 18.80 -7.68
C TYR A 13 40.48 17.36 -7.42
N SER A 14 41.09 17.12 -6.25
CA SER A 14 41.29 15.77 -5.75
C SER A 14 39.92 15.13 -5.49
N ARG A 15 39.46 14.26 -6.39
CA ARG A 15 38.34 13.36 -6.09
C ARG A 15 38.82 12.41 -5.01
N THR A 16 38.40 12.62 -3.77
CA THR A 16 38.50 11.62 -2.70
C THR A 16 37.66 10.42 -3.12
N THR A 17 38.30 9.41 -3.70
CA THR A 17 37.69 8.10 -3.94
C THR A 17 37.49 7.43 -2.60
N ILE A 18 36.25 7.47 -2.08
CA ILE A 18 35.85 6.62 -0.96
C ILE A 18 36.05 5.17 -1.44
N ALA A 19 36.82 4.39 -0.70
CA ALA A 19 37.02 2.98 -1.02
C ALA A 19 35.65 2.27 -1.06
N ALA A 20 35.37 1.52 -2.11
CA ALA A 20 34.12 0.77 -2.22
C ALA A 20 34.06 -0.26 -1.09
N LEU A 21 33.00 -0.22 -0.29
CA LEU A 21 32.73 -1.25 0.70
C LEU A 21 32.43 -2.57 -0.02
N LEU A 22 33.14 -3.63 0.37
CA LEU A 22 32.96 -4.98 -0.15
C LEU A 22 32.46 -5.91 0.96
N SER A 23 31.75 -6.97 0.58
CA SER A 23 31.26 -7.98 1.52
C SER A 23 31.38 -9.36 0.91
N ASN A 24 31.78 -10.34 1.72
CA ASN A 24 31.76 -11.76 1.33
C ASN A 24 30.34 -12.34 1.27
N LEU A 25 29.32 -11.58 1.70
CA LEU A 25 27.93 -12.03 1.73
C LEU A 25 27.25 -11.93 0.36
N GLY A 26 27.71 -11.04 -0.53
CA GLY A 26 27.12 -10.77 -1.84
C GLY A 26 27.37 -9.34 -2.33
N PRO A 27 26.74 -8.92 -3.45
CA PRO A 27 26.88 -7.57 -3.99
C PRO A 27 26.47 -6.49 -2.99
N VAL A 28 27.23 -5.39 -2.95
CA VAL A 28 27.02 -4.28 -2.01
C VAL A 28 26.48 -3.05 -2.75
N VAL A 29 25.45 -2.42 -2.19
CA VAL A 29 24.98 -1.08 -2.60
C VAL A 29 25.09 -0.14 -1.41
N SER A 30 25.70 1.04 -1.63
CA SER A 30 25.78 2.10 -0.62
C SER A 30 24.85 3.25 -0.97
N VAL A 31 24.03 3.63 0.01
CA VAL A 31 23.15 4.81 -0.03
C VAL A 31 23.75 5.98 0.75
N GLN A 32 25.08 6.10 0.70
CA GLN A 32 25.88 7.04 1.49
C GLN A 32 25.88 6.74 3.00
N TYR A 33 24.74 6.88 3.69
CA TYR A 33 24.67 6.72 5.15
C TYR A 33 24.70 5.26 5.62
N ALA A 34 24.35 4.34 4.73
CA ALA A 34 24.35 2.90 4.96
C ALA A 34 24.86 2.14 3.73
N ALA A 35 25.30 0.89 3.93
CA ALA A 35 25.66 -0.03 2.88
C ALA A 35 25.03 -1.39 3.13
N PHE A 36 24.50 -2.03 2.08
CA PHE A 36 23.71 -3.25 2.17
C PHE A 36 24.30 -4.34 1.29
N ALA A 37 24.53 -5.52 1.85
CA ALA A 37 24.87 -6.72 1.07
C ALA A 37 23.60 -7.46 0.66
N GLY A 38 23.38 -7.61 -0.64
CA GLY A 38 22.22 -8.28 -1.22
C GLY A 38 22.47 -9.74 -1.57
N ASN A 39 21.39 -10.45 -1.90
CA ASN A 39 21.39 -11.85 -2.31
C ASN A 39 21.14 -11.95 -3.82
N SER A 40 22.09 -12.52 -4.57
CA SER A 40 21.92 -12.80 -6.01
C SER A 40 21.61 -14.28 -6.29
N THR A 41 21.18 -15.04 -5.29
CA THR A 41 20.67 -16.40 -5.50
C THR A 41 19.22 -16.31 -5.95
N SER A 42 18.92 -16.92 -7.10
CA SER A 42 17.53 -16.98 -7.59
C SER A 42 16.61 -17.76 -6.64
N PRO A 43 15.28 -17.59 -6.72
CA PRO A 43 14.32 -18.42 -5.98
C PRO A 43 14.50 -19.93 -6.22
N ALA A 44 15.02 -20.33 -7.38
CA ALA A 44 15.35 -21.73 -7.70
C ALA A 44 16.68 -22.23 -7.09
N GLY A 45 17.36 -21.40 -6.29
CA GLY A 45 18.62 -21.75 -5.62
C GLY A 45 19.86 -21.62 -6.51
N VAL A 46 19.74 -21.11 -7.74
CA VAL A 46 20.88 -20.88 -8.64
C VAL A 46 21.66 -19.65 -8.16
N PRO A 47 22.95 -19.78 -7.79
CA PRO A 47 23.78 -18.65 -7.41
C PRO A 47 24.07 -17.74 -8.61
N ASN A 48 24.32 -16.44 -8.34
CA ASN A 48 24.63 -15.45 -9.37
C ASN A 48 23.54 -15.34 -10.46
N GLY A 49 22.27 -15.40 -10.03
CA GLY A 49 21.12 -15.19 -10.89
C GLY A 49 21.04 -13.77 -11.46
N PRO A 50 20.08 -13.53 -12.38
CA PRO A 50 19.93 -12.26 -13.08
C PRO A 50 19.44 -11.10 -12.21
N VAL A 51 18.98 -11.38 -10.99
CA VAL A 51 18.42 -10.37 -10.07
C VAL A 51 19.14 -10.44 -8.72
N THR A 52 19.48 -9.28 -8.17
CA THR A 52 19.93 -9.12 -6.78
C THR A 52 18.77 -8.59 -5.93
N PHE A 53 18.48 -9.27 -4.83
CA PHE A 53 17.54 -8.88 -3.80
C PHE A 53 18.23 -8.19 -2.62
N PHE A 54 17.68 -7.08 -2.16
CA PHE A 54 18.03 -6.42 -0.91
C PHE A 54 16.78 -6.30 -0.04
N GLY A 55 16.71 -7.09 1.02
CA GLY A 55 15.57 -7.17 1.92
C GLY A 55 15.75 -6.35 3.19
N SER A 56 14.62 -6.00 3.81
CA SER A 56 14.55 -5.39 5.14
C SER A 56 15.33 -4.05 5.29
N ILE A 57 15.42 -3.25 4.22
CA ILE A 57 16.08 -1.95 4.29
C ILE A 57 15.19 -0.98 5.08
N PRO A 58 15.63 -0.42 6.21
CA PRO A 58 14.84 0.56 6.96
C PRO A 58 14.71 1.86 6.17
N TYR A 59 13.50 2.41 6.09
CA TYR A 59 13.24 3.73 5.49
C TYR A 59 12.84 4.79 6.53
N ALA A 60 12.56 4.38 7.77
CA ALA A 60 12.19 5.25 8.88
C ALA A 60 12.69 4.64 10.21
N GLN A 61 12.70 5.45 11.27
CA GLN A 61 12.99 4.95 12.62
C GLN A 61 11.93 3.93 13.07
N PRO A 62 12.31 2.91 13.88
CA PRO A 62 11.36 1.96 14.45
C PRO A 62 10.23 2.68 15.20
N PRO A 63 8.94 2.46 14.87
CA PRO A 63 7.81 3.19 15.46
C PRO A 63 7.41 2.65 16.85
N ILE A 64 8.40 2.43 17.71
CA ILE A 64 8.26 1.85 19.05
C ILE A 64 8.24 2.91 20.14
N GLY A 65 7.74 2.55 21.32
CA GLY A 65 7.73 3.42 22.50
C GLY A 65 7.04 4.75 22.21
N ASN A 66 7.76 5.87 22.34
CA ASN A 66 7.17 7.19 22.12
C ASN A 66 6.77 7.46 20.65
N LEU A 67 7.32 6.69 19.69
CA LEU A 67 7.00 6.81 18.26
C LEU A 67 5.74 6.01 17.86
N ARG A 68 5.22 5.17 18.76
CA ARG A 68 3.95 4.47 18.53
C ARG A 68 2.82 5.50 18.33
N PHE A 69 1.99 5.25 17.30
CA PHE A 69 0.87 6.12 16.86
C PHE A 69 1.29 7.52 16.38
N ARG A 70 2.56 7.71 16.01
CA ARG A 70 3.06 8.94 15.37
C ARG A 70 3.43 8.67 13.91
N ALA A 71 3.55 9.75 13.14
CA ALA A 71 4.14 9.71 11.81
C ALA A 71 5.56 9.10 11.86
N PRO A 72 5.97 8.34 10.83
CA PRO A 72 7.31 7.79 10.75
C PRO A 72 8.35 8.91 10.87
N GLN A 73 9.40 8.67 11.67
CA GLN A 73 10.49 9.64 11.82
C GLN A 73 11.62 9.30 10.86
N PRO A 74 12.27 10.32 10.26
CA PRO A 74 13.36 10.09 9.32
C PRO A 74 14.57 9.43 10.00
N LEU A 75 15.30 8.65 9.22
CA LEU A 75 16.61 8.12 9.62
C LEU A 75 17.65 9.26 9.67
N ASN A 76 18.73 9.05 10.42
CA ASN A 76 19.88 9.93 10.33
C ASN A 76 20.71 9.59 9.08
N GLU A 77 20.50 10.33 8.00
CA GLU A 77 21.14 10.10 6.70
C GLU A 77 22.42 10.96 6.49
N HIS A 78 22.95 11.62 7.53
CA HIS A 78 24.10 12.53 7.40
C HIS A 78 25.48 11.84 7.45
N GLY A 79 25.52 10.57 7.82
CA GLY A 79 26.76 9.80 7.98
C GLY A 79 27.32 9.26 6.66
N VAL A 80 28.49 8.61 6.78
CA VAL A 80 29.03 7.73 5.74
C VAL A 80 29.08 6.32 6.31
N ALA A 81 28.56 5.36 5.56
CA ALA A 81 28.56 3.95 5.92
C ALA A 81 29.98 3.50 6.30
N GLN A 82 30.12 2.94 7.51
CA GLN A 82 31.38 2.36 7.98
C GLN A 82 31.37 0.83 7.85
N ASP A 83 30.19 0.23 7.92
CA ASP A 83 29.96 -1.21 7.88
C ASP A 83 28.91 -1.58 6.82
N VAL A 84 28.88 -2.86 6.46
CA VAL A 84 27.90 -3.43 5.53
C VAL A 84 26.84 -4.22 6.32
N THR A 85 25.59 -3.81 6.20
CA THR A 85 24.43 -4.50 6.77
C THR A 85 24.03 -5.69 5.88
N ASP A 86 23.71 -6.83 6.50
CA ASP A 86 23.17 -7.99 5.79
C ASP A 86 21.71 -7.74 5.38
N ALA A 87 21.48 -7.56 4.08
CA ALA A 87 20.16 -7.35 3.48
C ALA A 87 19.76 -8.53 2.58
N ARG A 88 20.19 -9.75 2.90
CA ARG A 88 19.90 -10.94 2.08
C ARG A 88 18.56 -11.59 2.38
N ASN A 89 17.90 -11.18 3.47
CA ASN A 89 16.70 -11.80 4.00
C ASN A 89 15.56 -10.79 4.13
N TRP A 90 14.33 -11.30 4.09
CA TRP A 90 13.15 -10.51 4.38
C TRP A 90 13.11 -10.05 5.84
N GLY A 91 12.55 -8.86 6.06
CA GLY A 91 12.21 -8.37 7.38
C GLY A 91 10.94 -9.04 7.93
N PRO A 92 10.70 -8.94 9.26
CA PRO A 92 9.44 -9.38 9.85
C PRO A 92 8.26 -8.54 9.31
N PRO A 93 7.06 -9.12 9.15
CA PRO A 93 5.88 -8.33 8.85
C PRO A 93 5.52 -7.39 10.02
N CYS A 94 4.73 -6.35 9.77
CA CYS A 94 4.12 -5.61 10.87
C CYS A 94 3.13 -6.50 11.65
N ILE A 95 2.98 -6.23 12.95
CA ILE A 95 1.92 -6.84 13.76
C ILE A 95 0.57 -6.56 13.09
N GLN A 96 -0.21 -7.63 12.90
CA GLN A 96 -1.41 -7.62 12.08
C GLN A 96 -2.41 -8.68 12.55
N ARG A 97 -3.63 -8.65 12.03
CA ARG A 97 -4.70 -9.60 12.41
C ARG A 97 -4.73 -10.82 11.46
N PRO A 98 -4.91 -12.06 11.96
CA PRO A 98 -4.89 -12.45 13.36
C PRO A 98 -3.50 -12.26 13.97
N ALA A 99 -3.44 -11.63 15.14
CA ALA A 99 -2.19 -11.32 15.81
C ALA A 99 -1.74 -12.53 16.62
N VAL A 100 -0.57 -13.05 16.30
CA VAL A 100 0.02 -14.23 16.95
C VAL A 100 1.28 -13.78 17.72
N PRO A 101 1.41 -14.09 19.03
CA PRO A 101 2.62 -13.80 19.78
C PRO A 101 3.87 -14.35 19.08
N GLY A 102 4.88 -13.49 18.91
CA GLY A 102 6.13 -13.85 18.23
C GLY A 102 6.09 -13.77 16.70
N ILE A 103 4.93 -13.48 16.09
CA ILE A 103 4.80 -13.24 14.66
C ILE A 103 4.61 -11.76 14.40
N GLY A 104 5.52 -11.21 13.59
CA GLY A 104 5.58 -9.79 13.26
C GLY A 104 6.30 -8.93 14.30
N SER A 105 6.59 -7.69 13.93
CA SER A 105 7.34 -6.72 14.71
C SER A 105 6.68 -5.34 14.66
N GLU A 106 6.86 -4.53 15.71
CA GLU A 106 6.58 -3.09 15.61
C GLU A 106 7.68 -2.36 14.83
N ASP A 107 8.93 -2.85 14.92
CA ASP A 107 10.02 -2.44 14.05
C ASP A 107 9.87 -3.15 12.70
N CYS A 108 8.99 -2.60 11.85
CA CYS A 108 8.62 -3.19 10.57
C CYS A 108 8.67 -2.20 9.40
N LEU A 109 9.11 -0.95 9.61
CA LEU A 109 9.16 0.11 8.59
C LEU A 109 10.36 -0.09 7.65
N THR A 110 10.24 -1.12 6.83
CA THR A 110 11.26 -1.56 5.90
C THR A 110 10.71 -1.71 4.48
N LEU A 111 11.60 -1.60 3.51
CA LEU A 111 11.33 -1.89 2.11
C LEU A 111 12.29 -2.95 1.59
N ASN A 112 11.94 -3.53 0.44
CA ASN A 112 12.73 -4.54 -0.23
C ASN A 112 12.93 -4.14 -1.69
N ILE A 113 14.12 -4.38 -2.24
CA ILE A 113 14.51 -3.95 -3.59
C ILE A 113 14.99 -5.16 -4.38
N TRP A 114 14.50 -5.30 -5.60
CA TRP A 114 15.00 -6.22 -6.62
C TRP A 114 15.55 -5.39 -7.78
N LYS A 115 16.77 -5.68 -8.20
CA LYS A 115 17.40 -5.03 -9.36
C LYS A 115 18.08 -6.06 -10.25
N PRO A 116 18.25 -5.81 -11.55
CA PRO A 116 19.14 -6.61 -12.37
C PRO A 116 20.53 -6.64 -11.74
N THR A 117 21.15 -7.82 -11.70
CA THR A 117 22.45 -8.01 -11.01
C THR A 117 23.53 -7.08 -11.57
N ASN A 118 23.49 -6.83 -12.88
CA ASN A 118 24.41 -5.94 -13.58
C ASN A 118 24.06 -4.45 -13.50
N ALA A 119 22.89 -4.07 -12.99
CA ALA A 119 22.51 -2.66 -12.94
C ALA A 119 23.39 -1.89 -11.93
N THR A 120 23.75 -0.66 -12.24
CA THR A 120 24.63 0.19 -11.43
C THR A 120 24.07 1.59 -11.27
N GLU A 121 24.64 2.36 -10.34
CA GLU A 121 24.25 3.75 -10.16
C GLU A 121 24.38 4.54 -11.48
N GLY A 122 23.27 5.14 -11.92
CA GLY A 122 23.22 5.95 -13.15
C GLY A 122 22.56 5.26 -14.35
N ASP A 123 22.21 3.98 -14.28
CA ASP A 123 21.55 3.26 -15.38
C ASP A 123 20.13 3.76 -15.71
N LYS A 124 19.48 4.42 -14.74
CA LYS A 124 18.15 5.04 -14.87
C LYS A 124 17.05 4.07 -15.36
N LEU A 125 16.97 2.91 -14.72
CA LEU A 125 15.90 1.93 -14.99
C LEU A 125 14.55 2.40 -14.43
N PRO A 126 13.42 2.15 -15.12
CA PRO A 126 12.10 2.39 -14.54
C PRO A 126 11.93 1.68 -13.19
N VAL A 127 11.27 2.33 -12.24
CA VAL A 127 11.05 1.80 -10.89
C VAL A 127 9.57 1.50 -10.70
N VAL A 128 9.25 0.28 -10.26
CA VAL A 128 7.90 -0.10 -9.85
C VAL A 128 7.88 -0.35 -8.35
N VAL A 129 7.01 0.36 -7.64
CA VAL A 129 6.85 0.24 -6.18
C VAL A 129 5.50 -0.39 -5.85
N TYR A 130 5.51 -1.59 -5.29
CA TYR A 130 4.31 -2.31 -4.89
C TYR A 130 3.90 -2.02 -3.44
N ILE A 131 2.65 -1.60 -3.25
CA ILE A 131 2.00 -1.37 -1.95
C ILE A 131 0.98 -2.49 -1.76
N HIS A 132 1.20 -3.36 -0.78
CA HIS A 132 0.37 -4.53 -0.58
C HIS A 132 -1.04 -4.19 -0.06
N GLY A 133 -2.01 -5.03 -0.41
CA GLY A 133 -3.38 -5.02 0.11
C GLY A 133 -3.53 -5.66 1.49
N GLY A 134 -4.76 -6.10 1.80
CA GLY A 134 -5.12 -6.76 3.06
C GLY A 134 -5.99 -5.91 4.01
N GLY A 135 -6.88 -5.08 3.43
CA GLY A 135 -7.91 -4.36 4.18
C GLY A 135 -7.40 -3.40 5.25
N PHE A 136 -6.12 -3.02 5.20
CA PHE A 136 -5.40 -2.24 6.21
C PHE A 136 -5.21 -2.92 7.57
N TYR A 137 -5.52 -4.22 7.71
CA TYR A 137 -5.36 -4.96 8.97
C TYR A 137 -4.49 -6.22 8.86
N TYR A 138 -4.15 -6.65 7.64
CA TYR A 138 -3.20 -7.73 7.35
C TYR A 138 -2.49 -7.51 6.01
N GLY A 139 -1.56 -8.38 5.67
CA GLY A 139 -0.77 -8.33 4.45
C GLY A 139 0.72 -8.14 4.73
N THR A 140 1.55 -8.62 3.79
CA THR A 140 2.99 -8.45 3.80
C THR A 140 3.52 -8.48 2.36
N PRO A 141 4.58 -7.70 2.04
CA PRO A 141 5.24 -7.79 0.74
C PRO A 141 5.79 -9.17 0.38
N GLN A 142 6.04 -10.05 1.37
CA GLN A 142 6.57 -11.39 1.13
C GLN A 142 5.66 -12.27 0.25
N GLY A 143 4.35 -12.01 0.27
CA GLY A 143 3.40 -12.71 -0.60
C GLY A 143 3.41 -12.23 -2.06
N PHE A 144 4.17 -11.18 -2.37
CA PHE A 144 4.22 -10.53 -3.70
C PHE A 144 5.66 -10.24 -4.11
N PRO A 145 6.54 -11.27 -4.22
CA PRO A 145 7.94 -11.07 -4.55
C PRO A 145 8.09 -10.56 -6.00
N MET A 146 8.83 -9.48 -6.18
CA MET A 146 9.00 -8.85 -7.51
C MET A 146 10.17 -9.45 -8.32
N TYR A 147 10.68 -10.62 -7.95
CA TYR A 147 11.83 -11.24 -8.63
C TYR A 147 11.51 -11.47 -10.12
N ASP A 148 10.38 -12.10 -10.43
CA ASP A 148 10.02 -12.47 -11.80
C ASP A 148 9.78 -11.24 -12.68
N TRP A 149 9.22 -10.17 -12.12
CA TRP A 149 9.04 -8.89 -12.81
C TRP A 149 10.39 -8.34 -13.29
N VAL A 150 11.39 -8.35 -12.41
CA VAL A 150 12.73 -7.85 -12.72
C VAL A 150 13.48 -8.80 -13.67
N ALA A 151 13.33 -10.11 -13.47
CA ALA A 151 14.02 -11.13 -14.27
C ALA A 151 13.51 -11.20 -15.72
N GLN A 152 12.22 -10.96 -15.95
CA GLN A 152 11.58 -11.13 -17.26
C GLN A 152 11.55 -9.84 -18.10
N HIS A 153 11.77 -8.67 -17.50
CA HIS A 153 11.69 -7.41 -18.23
C HIS A 153 12.94 -7.15 -19.08
N ALA A 154 12.82 -7.30 -20.41
CA ALA A 154 13.94 -7.26 -21.35
C ALA A 154 14.80 -5.98 -21.27
N ASN A 155 14.19 -4.83 -20.98
CA ASN A 155 14.89 -3.54 -20.87
C ASN A 155 15.32 -3.19 -19.43
N GLY A 156 15.11 -4.10 -18.48
CA GLY A 156 15.39 -3.91 -17.05
C GLY A 156 14.38 -2.99 -16.35
N ILE A 157 14.04 -3.34 -15.11
CA ILE A 157 13.31 -2.50 -14.16
C ILE A 157 13.87 -2.71 -12.76
N VAL A 158 13.65 -1.77 -11.85
CA VAL A 158 13.85 -1.98 -10.41
C VAL A 158 12.50 -2.19 -9.75
N GLY A 159 12.33 -3.32 -9.08
CA GLY A 159 11.15 -3.63 -8.27
C GLY A 159 11.40 -3.23 -6.82
N VAL A 160 10.42 -2.60 -6.18
CA VAL A 160 10.47 -2.23 -4.76
C VAL A 160 9.15 -2.58 -4.09
N SER A 161 9.20 -3.06 -2.85
CA SER A 161 7.99 -3.24 -2.04
C SER A 161 8.12 -2.62 -0.67
N ILE A 162 7.03 -2.01 -0.18
CA ILE A 162 7.01 -1.27 1.09
C ILE A 162 6.18 -2.04 2.13
N THR A 163 6.74 -2.20 3.32
CA THR A 163 6.00 -2.63 4.51
C THR A 163 5.51 -1.40 5.28
N TYR A 164 4.23 -1.35 5.68
CA TYR A 164 3.64 -0.22 6.41
C TYR A 164 2.79 -0.71 7.60
N ARG A 165 2.59 0.13 8.64
CA ARG A 165 1.80 -0.27 9.81
C ARG A 165 0.34 -0.51 9.45
N LEU A 166 -0.26 -1.50 10.12
CA LEU A 166 -1.62 -1.97 9.91
C LEU A 166 -2.44 -1.87 11.21
N GLY A 167 -3.76 -2.00 11.09
CA GLY A 167 -4.69 -2.11 12.21
C GLY A 167 -4.54 -0.99 13.23
N ILE A 168 -4.57 -1.34 14.52
CA ILE A 168 -4.42 -0.40 15.63
C ILE A 168 -3.12 0.41 15.53
N LEU A 169 -2.02 -0.19 15.09
CA LEU A 169 -0.72 0.49 15.06
C LEU A 169 -0.60 1.51 13.91
N GLY A 170 -1.30 1.27 12.80
CA GLY A 170 -1.26 2.15 11.61
C GLY A 170 -2.43 3.12 11.50
N PHE A 171 -3.59 2.79 12.09
CA PHE A 171 -4.85 3.48 11.80
C PHE A 171 -5.71 3.72 13.04
N LEU A 172 -5.13 3.73 14.25
CA LEU A 172 -5.80 4.30 15.42
C LEU A 172 -6.09 5.78 15.16
N GLY A 173 -7.33 6.20 15.38
CA GLY A 173 -7.78 7.56 15.09
C GLY A 173 -8.48 8.23 16.27
N GLY A 174 -9.00 9.43 16.01
CA GLY A 174 -9.81 10.20 16.95
C GLY A 174 -9.07 11.38 17.60
N PRO A 175 -9.79 12.23 18.35
CA PRO A 175 -9.25 13.50 18.84
C PRO A 175 -7.99 13.35 19.71
N GLN A 176 -7.90 12.30 20.53
CA GLN A 176 -6.72 12.06 21.38
C GLN A 176 -5.47 11.71 20.57
N VAL A 177 -5.62 10.96 19.46
CA VAL A 177 -4.52 10.69 18.53
C VAL A 177 -4.12 11.95 17.77
N ALA A 178 -5.10 12.76 17.33
CA ALA A 178 -4.82 14.02 16.65
C ALA A 178 -4.08 15.03 17.55
N ALA A 179 -4.39 15.07 18.85
CA ALA A 179 -3.78 15.98 19.81
C ALA A 179 -2.36 15.54 20.24
N ASP A 180 -2.10 14.24 20.34
CA ASP A 180 -0.81 13.70 20.75
C ASP A 180 -0.49 12.46 19.93
N GLY A 181 -0.22 12.63 18.63
CA GLY A 181 -0.01 11.55 17.68
C GLY A 181 -0.15 12.02 16.24
N ASN A 182 -0.39 11.09 15.32
CA ASN A 182 -0.76 11.40 13.95
C ASN A 182 -1.80 10.38 13.47
N LEU A 183 -2.86 10.88 12.84
CA LEU A 183 -3.85 10.05 12.15
C LEU A 183 -3.22 9.42 10.89
N ASN A 184 -3.83 8.36 10.37
CA ASN A 184 -3.40 7.69 9.13
C ASN A 184 -1.90 7.33 9.10
N ALA A 185 -1.31 6.94 10.24
CA ALA A 185 0.11 6.65 10.37
C ALA A 185 0.61 5.61 9.33
N GLY A 186 -0.20 4.62 8.97
CA GLY A 186 0.09 3.65 7.91
C GLY A 186 0.18 4.26 6.50
N LEU A 187 -0.60 5.30 6.18
CA LEU A 187 -0.43 6.02 4.90
C LEU A 187 0.81 6.92 4.92
N LEU A 188 1.14 7.49 6.08
CA LEU A 188 2.35 8.27 6.27
C LEU A 188 3.61 7.38 6.17
N ASP A 189 3.55 6.14 6.63
CA ASP A 189 4.59 5.12 6.43
C ASP A 189 4.85 4.87 4.94
N GLN A 190 3.79 4.63 4.17
CA GLN A 190 3.89 4.47 2.71
C GLN A 190 4.51 5.71 2.05
N ARG A 191 4.09 6.92 2.44
CA ARG A 191 4.66 8.17 1.93
C ARG A 191 6.15 8.26 2.25
N ALA A 192 6.55 7.98 3.48
CA ALA A 192 7.96 8.01 3.89
C ALA A 192 8.81 6.99 3.11
N GLY A 193 8.28 5.78 2.87
CA GLY A 193 8.92 4.79 2.01
C GLY A 193 9.10 5.28 0.57
N LEU A 194 8.06 5.87 -0.02
CA LEU A 194 8.13 6.47 -1.36
C LEU A 194 9.15 7.61 -1.46
N GLU A 195 9.19 8.47 -0.44
CA GLU A 195 10.18 9.57 -0.38
C GLU A 195 11.60 9.04 -0.20
N TRP A 196 11.80 7.96 0.57
CA TRP A 196 13.11 7.30 0.67
C TRP A 196 13.54 6.73 -0.68
N ILE A 197 12.62 6.08 -1.40
CA ILE A 197 12.89 5.54 -2.75
C ILE A 197 13.30 6.67 -3.68
N GLN A 198 12.58 7.79 -3.69
CA GLN A 198 12.93 8.95 -4.52
C GLN A 198 14.36 9.46 -4.25
N ARG A 199 14.81 9.46 -3.00
CA ARG A 199 16.16 9.94 -2.64
C ARG A 199 17.27 8.95 -3.02
N HIS A 200 17.00 7.64 -2.92
CA HIS A 200 18.07 6.62 -2.86
C HIS A 200 18.05 5.58 -3.98
N ILE A 201 16.96 5.45 -4.75
CA ILE A 201 16.82 4.36 -5.72
C ILE A 201 17.83 4.43 -6.88
N SER A 202 18.39 5.62 -7.14
CA SER A 202 19.47 5.81 -8.10
C SER A 202 20.70 4.98 -7.78
N LYS A 203 20.98 4.73 -6.49
CA LYS A 203 22.09 3.86 -6.03
C LYS A 203 21.91 2.39 -6.41
N PHE A 204 20.66 1.98 -6.63
CA PHE A 204 20.28 0.65 -7.09
C PHE A 204 20.13 0.57 -8.62
N GLY A 205 20.41 1.67 -9.33
CA GLY A 205 20.27 1.79 -10.78
C GLY A 205 18.88 2.21 -11.26
N GLY A 206 17.94 2.48 -10.36
CA GLY A 206 16.62 3.00 -10.70
C GLY A 206 16.64 4.49 -11.04
N ASP A 207 15.66 4.94 -11.81
CA ASP A 207 15.45 6.35 -12.11
C ASP A 207 14.45 6.97 -11.12
N PRO A 208 14.87 7.91 -10.25
CA PRO A 208 13.96 8.60 -9.34
C PRO A 208 12.93 9.46 -10.09
N ASP A 209 13.20 9.81 -11.36
CA ASP A 209 12.30 10.51 -12.25
C ASP A 209 11.48 9.53 -13.13
N ASN A 210 11.36 8.25 -12.74
CA ASN A 210 10.56 7.28 -13.46
C ASN A 210 9.93 6.23 -12.54
N ILE A 211 9.28 6.71 -11.47
CA ILE A 211 8.63 5.87 -10.46
C ILE A 211 7.15 5.65 -10.79
N THR A 212 6.75 4.39 -10.81
CA THR A 212 5.36 3.92 -10.89
C THR A 212 4.98 3.25 -9.58
N ILE A 213 3.92 3.72 -8.91
CA ILE A 213 3.36 3.00 -7.76
C ILE A 213 2.27 2.04 -8.23
N SER A 214 2.21 0.86 -7.61
CA SER A 214 1.24 -0.19 -7.92
C SER A 214 0.66 -0.77 -6.64
N GLY A 215 -0.60 -1.19 -6.65
CA GLY A 215 -1.19 -1.86 -5.50
C GLY A 215 -2.55 -2.44 -5.79
N GLU A 216 -2.93 -3.43 -4.99
CA GLU A 216 -4.17 -4.19 -5.11
C GLU A 216 -5.02 -4.09 -3.83
N SER A 217 -6.35 -4.05 -3.96
CA SER A 217 -7.29 -3.98 -2.82
C SER A 217 -7.05 -2.72 -1.97
N ALA A 218 -6.77 -2.87 -0.68
CA ALA A 218 -6.32 -1.78 0.19
C ALA A 218 -5.02 -1.11 -0.29
N GLY A 219 -4.17 -1.83 -1.04
CA GLY A 219 -3.00 -1.29 -1.73
C GLY A 219 -3.40 -0.43 -2.94
N GLY A 220 -4.43 -0.83 -3.69
CA GLY A 220 -5.01 -0.03 -4.76
C GLY A 220 -5.67 1.25 -4.22
N ALA A 221 -6.40 1.12 -3.10
CA ALA A 221 -6.91 2.28 -2.36
C ALA A 221 -5.77 3.16 -1.84
N SER A 222 -4.68 2.57 -1.35
CA SER A 222 -3.48 3.29 -0.92
C SER A 222 -2.86 4.08 -2.07
N VAL A 223 -2.70 3.48 -3.26
CA VAL A 223 -2.24 4.18 -4.47
C VAL A 223 -3.09 5.43 -4.72
N MET A 224 -4.42 5.27 -4.70
CA MET A 224 -5.32 6.41 -4.89
C MET A 224 -5.22 7.45 -3.77
N MET A 225 -5.07 7.03 -2.52
CA MET A 225 -4.85 7.92 -1.37
C MET A 225 -3.54 8.70 -1.49
N GLN A 226 -2.48 8.09 -2.04
CA GLN A 226 -1.22 8.80 -2.34
C GLN A 226 -1.38 9.83 -3.47
N VAL A 227 -2.24 9.56 -4.46
CA VAL A 227 -2.54 10.46 -5.59
C VAL A 227 -3.36 11.69 -5.14
N VAL A 228 -4.36 11.49 -4.28
CA VAL A 228 -5.22 12.57 -3.74
C VAL A 228 -4.65 13.23 -2.48
N ALA A 229 -3.48 12.78 -1.99
CA ALA A 229 -2.87 13.25 -0.76
C ALA A 229 -2.80 14.80 -0.73
N HIS A 230 -3.15 15.38 0.43
CA HIS A 230 -3.25 16.82 0.65
C HIS A 230 -4.16 17.54 -0.36
N GLY A 231 -5.14 16.85 -0.94
CA GLY A 231 -6.03 17.40 -1.97
C GLY A 231 -5.30 17.80 -3.25
N GLY A 232 -4.16 17.16 -3.55
CA GLY A 232 -3.31 17.50 -4.69
C GLY A 232 -2.55 18.83 -4.56
N SER A 233 -2.52 19.44 -3.36
CA SER A 233 -1.82 20.72 -3.13
C SER A 233 -0.30 20.57 -2.99
N LYS A 234 0.17 19.35 -2.73
CA LYS A 234 1.60 19.00 -2.66
C LYS A 234 1.95 18.01 -3.77
N PRO A 235 3.16 18.10 -4.34
CA PRO A 235 3.61 17.17 -5.36
C PRO A 235 3.75 15.75 -4.79
N VAL A 236 3.76 14.78 -5.70
CA VAL A 236 4.00 13.36 -5.39
C VAL A 236 5.41 12.93 -5.85
N PRO A 237 6.05 11.97 -5.15
CA PRO A 237 7.36 11.43 -5.51
C PRO A 237 7.27 10.31 -6.56
N PHE A 238 6.26 10.33 -7.44
CA PHE A 238 6.03 9.33 -8.48
C PHE A 238 5.30 9.95 -9.67
N GLN A 239 5.33 9.30 -10.82
CA GLN A 239 4.74 9.80 -12.07
C GLN A 239 3.55 8.99 -12.56
N ARG A 240 3.47 7.71 -12.18
CA ARG A 240 2.43 6.80 -12.65
C ARG A 240 1.83 6.00 -11.50
N ALA A 241 0.58 5.62 -11.67
CA ALA A 241 -0.19 4.84 -10.72
C ALA A 241 -0.89 3.67 -11.42
N ILE A 242 -0.69 2.46 -10.88
CA ILE A 242 -1.44 1.26 -11.22
C ILE A 242 -2.29 0.89 -10.00
N ALA A 243 -3.62 1.01 -10.10
CA ALA A 243 -4.53 0.77 -8.99
C ALA A 243 -5.50 -0.36 -9.34
N GLN A 244 -5.27 -1.53 -8.73
CA GLN A 244 -5.98 -2.77 -9.01
C GLN A 244 -7.04 -2.99 -7.93
N SER A 245 -8.27 -3.32 -8.33
CA SER A 245 -9.43 -3.52 -7.46
C SER A 245 -9.45 -2.51 -6.31
N ILE A 246 -9.66 -1.23 -6.64
CA ILE A 246 -9.49 -0.09 -5.72
C ILE A 246 -10.46 -0.21 -4.53
N GLY A 247 -9.99 -0.77 -3.42
CA GLY A 247 -10.84 -1.16 -2.29
C GLY A 247 -11.16 -0.03 -1.32
N PHE A 248 -12.09 0.87 -1.69
CA PHE A 248 -12.61 1.86 -0.75
C PHE A 248 -13.73 1.25 0.12
N GLY A 249 -13.36 0.82 1.33
CA GLY A 249 -14.35 0.49 2.36
C GLY A 249 -15.10 1.73 2.86
N PRO A 250 -16.19 1.56 3.64
CA PRO A 250 -16.81 2.68 4.33
C PRO A 250 -15.81 3.42 5.20
N THR A 251 -15.64 4.72 4.96
CA THR A 251 -14.87 5.58 5.87
C THR A 251 -15.68 5.80 7.14
N ALA A 252 -15.10 5.45 8.28
CA ALA A 252 -15.73 5.65 9.58
C ALA A 252 -15.98 7.14 9.84
N ASN A 253 -17.16 7.48 10.37
CA ASN A 253 -17.44 8.83 10.84
C ASN A 253 -16.77 9.07 12.21
N GLU A 254 -16.78 10.32 12.67
CA GLU A 254 -16.13 10.73 13.92
C GLU A 254 -16.56 9.89 15.13
N SER A 255 -17.86 9.63 15.29
CA SER A 255 -18.37 8.81 16.40
C SER A 255 -17.89 7.36 16.36
N ALA A 256 -17.83 6.75 15.17
CA ALA A 256 -17.31 5.39 15.01
C ALA A 256 -15.79 5.34 15.27
N VAL A 257 -15.04 6.35 14.82
CA VAL A 257 -13.61 6.48 15.10
C VAL A 257 -13.35 6.60 16.61
N GLU A 258 -14.12 7.45 17.31
CA GLU A 258 -14.02 7.61 18.75
C GLU A 258 -14.40 6.33 19.51
N LEU A 259 -15.46 5.63 19.08
CA LEU A 259 -15.82 4.33 19.64
C LEU A 259 -14.69 3.30 19.48
N ASN A 260 -14.09 3.22 18.29
CA ASN A 260 -12.99 2.30 18.02
C ASN A 260 -11.74 2.63 18.85
N PHE A 261 -11.43 3.92 19.03
CA PHE A 261 -10.38 4.38 19.93
C PHE A 261 -10.61 3.93 21.37
N ASN A 262 -11.80 4.20 21.90
CA ASN A 262 -12.17 3.85 23.28
C ASN A 262 -12.13 2.33 23.51
N ASN A 263 -12.61 1.54 22.54
CA ASN A 263 -12.53 0.09 22.58
C ASN A 263 -11.08 -0.40 22.59
N ALA A 264 -10.21 0.13 21.71
CA ALA A 264 -8.80 -0.23 21.70
C ALA A 264 -8.12 0.10 23.04
N ALA A 265 -8.32 1.31 23.57
CA ALA A 265 -7.79 1.71 24.87
C ALA A 265 -8.26 0.80 25.99
N SER A 266 -9.55 0.47 26.02
CA SER A 266 -10.14 -0.47 26.98
C SER A 266 -9.55 -1.88 26.86
N PHE A 267 -9.42 -2.41 25.64
CA PHE A 267 -8.84 -3.74 25.40
C PHE A 267 -7.37 -3.84 25.80
N ILE A 268 -6.62 -2.73 25.67
CA ILE A 268 -5.22 -2.61 26.11
C ILE A 268 -5.12 -2.45 27.63
N GLY A 269 -6.20 -2.01 28.30
CA GLY A 269 -6.23 -1.74 29.74
C GLY A 269 -5.80 -0.32 30.10
N CYS A 270 -5.93 0.63 29.17
CA CYS A 270 -5.63 2.04 29.41
C CYS A 270 -6.85 2.81 29.94
N PRO A 271 -6.65 3.77 30.86
CA PRO A 271 -7.73 4.54 31.44
C PRO A 271 -8.38 5.45 30.40
N ALA A 272 -9.70 5.66 30.51
CA ALA A 272 -10.41 6.67 29.73
C ALA A 272 -10.15 8.06 30.33
N ASN A 273 -9.00 8.66 29.99
CA ASN A 273 -8.60 9.97 30.47
C ASN A 273 -7.77 10.70 29.42
N GLU A 274 -8.29 11.80 28.88
CA GLU A 274 -7.68 12.56 27.79
C GLU A 274 -6.19 12.90 27.99
N LYS A 275 -5.75 13.09 29.25
CA LYS A 275 -4.35 13.45 29.56
C LYS A 275 -3.41 12.26 29.63
N THR A 276 -3.91 11.04 29.88
CA THR A 276 -3.06 9.89 30.20
C THR A 276 -3.28 8.69 29.27
N THR A 277 -4.37 8.61 28.52
CA THR A 277 -4.66 7.49 27.61
C THR A 277 -3.51 7.27 26.61
N MET A 278 -3.09 8.31 25.88
CA MET A 278 -2.02 8.19 24.87
C MET A 278 -0.67 7.77 25.48
N SER A 279 -0.30 8.33 26.63
CA SER A 279 0.91 7.88 27.33
C SER A 279 0.80 6.41 27.79
N CYS A 280 -0.37 5.95 28.19
CA CYS A 280 -0.57 4.54 28.54
C CYS A 280 -0.47 3.65 27.31
N LEU A 281 -1.15 4.01 26.21
CA LEU A 281 -1.14 3.26 24.96
C LEU A 281 0.28 3.05 24.42
N ARG A 282 1.14 4.06 24.49
CA ARG A 282 2.55 3.97 24.08
C ARG A 282 3.42 3.11 24.99
N LYS A 283 3.12 3.07 26.29
CA LYS A 283 3.86 2.25 27.28
C LYS A 283 3.35 0.82 27.36
N SER A 284 2.21 0.52 26.75
CA SER A 284 1.61 -0.81 26.77
C SER A 284 2.54 -1.85 26.13
N SER A 285 2.49 -3.07 26.65
CA SER A 285 3.28 -4.17 26.12
C SER A 285 2.76 -4.61 24.74
N VAL A 286 3.64 -5.19 23.93
CA VAL A 286 3.26 -5.81 22.66
C VAL A 286 2.15 -6.85 22.85
N GLY A 287 2.17 -7.62 23.96
CA GLY A 287 1.11 -8.58 24.28
C GLY A 287 -0.27 -7.94 24.46
N ALA A 288 -0.35 -6.75 25.06
CA ALA A 288 -1.61 -6.02 25.17
C ALA A 288 -2.12 -5.54 23.80
N ILE A 289 -1.22 -5.06 22.94
CA ILE A 289 -1.54 -4.67 21.55
C ILE A 289 -2.05 -5.88 20.74
N ILE A 290 -1.39 -7.03 20.86
CA ILE A 290 -1.81 -8.28 20.19
C ILE A 290 -3.22 -8.68 20.64
N SER A 291 -3.47 -8.68 21.95
CA SER A 291 -4.79 -8.97 22.51
C SER A 291 -5.87 -8.02 21.97
N ALA A 292 -5.60 -6.72 21.99
CA ALA A 292 -6.53 -5.71 21.46
C ALA A 292 -6.77 -5.85 19.95
N THR A 293 -5.73 -6.18 19.17
CA THR A 293 -5.84 -6.42 17.72
C THR A 293 -6.81 -7.56 17.42
N ASN A 294 -6.76 -8.65 18.18
CA ASN A 294 -7.65 -9.80 17.98
C ASN A 294 -9.09 -9.55 18.45
N ARG A 295 -9.29 -8.69 19.46
CA ARG A 295 -10.62 -8.31 19.96
C ARG A 295 -11.32 -7.26 19.10
N SER A 296 -10.58 -6.55 18.28
CA SER A 296 -11.12 -5.47 17.44
C SER A 296 -11.83 -6.02 16.20
N PRO A 297 -12.97 -5.47 15.76
CA PRO A 297 -13.63 -5.88 14.52
C PRO A 297 -12.77 -5.64 13.27
N ASN A 298 -13.02 -6.40 12.20
CA ASN A 298 -12.36 -6.18 10.91
C ASN A 298 -12.78 -4.82 10.36
N GLY A 299 -11.84 -4.07 9.79
CA GLY A 299 -12.11 -2.73 9.26
C GLY A 299 -12.36 -1.64 10.31
N ALA A 300 -12.24 -1.94 11.62
CA ALA A 300 -12.36 -0.92 12.67
C ALA A 300 -11.26 0.15 12.61
N PHE A 301 -10.08 -0.22 12.12
CA PHE A 301 -8.92 0.65 11.94
C PHE A 301 -8.52 0.61 10.47
N ALA A 302 -8.82 1.70 9.76
CA ALA A 302 -8.57 1.93 8.35
C ALA A 302 -8.38 3.44 8.14
N PRO A 303 -7.97 3.91 6.95
CA PRO A 303 -7.83 5.33 6.68
C PRO A 303 -9.09 6.15 6.97
N ILE A 304 -8.90 7.32 7.58
CA ILE A 304 -9.97 8.27 7.94
C ILE A 304 -9.73 9.65 7.31
N VAL A 305 -10.77 10.49 7.27
CA VAL A 305 -10.64 11.90 6.88
C VAL A 305 -10.05 12.71 8.04
N GLU A 306 -9.11 13.60 7.73
CA GLU A 306 -8.34 14.39 8.71
C GLU A 306 -8.69 15.89 8.70
N GLY A 307 -9.53 16.33 7.76
CA GLY A 307 -9.82 17.76 7.54
C GLY A 307 -8.75 18.46 6.69
N SER A 308 -8.97 19.73 6.37
CA SER A 308 -8.29 20.45 5.28
C SER A 308 -6.75 20.37 5.25
N ASP A 309 -6.11 20.29 6.41
CA ASP A 309 -4.64 20.31 6.53
C ASP A 309 -4.01 18.91 6.63
N GLY A 310 -4.83 17.86 6.69
CA GLY A 310 -4.39 16.48 6.84
C GLY A 310 -3.81 15.86 5.57
N PHE A 311 -3.36 14.61 5.68
CA PHE A 311 -2.92 13.83 4.53
C PHE A 311 -4.12 13.45 3.64
N LEU A 312 -5.25 13.11 4.24
CA LEU A 312 -6.55 12.94 3.56
C LEU A 312 -7.55 14.02 3.99
N PRO A 313 -7.65 15.14 3.25
CA PRO A 313 -8.49 16.26 3.69
C PRO A 313 -10.00 16.06 3.54
N ASP A 314 -10.41 15.15 2.66
CA ASP A 314 -11.80 14.71 2.49
C ASP A 314 -11.79 13.28 1.90
N LEU A 315 -12.96 12.69 1.68
CA LEU A 315 -13.10 11.40 1.02
C LEU A 315 -12.40 11.42 -0.36
N PRO A 316 -11.63 10.38 -0.73
CA PRO A 316 -10.99 10.30 -2.04
C PRO A 316 -11.96 10.53 -3.20
N SER A 317 -13.19 9.99 -3.14
CA SER A 317 -14.22 10.21 -4.16
C SER A 317 -14.61 11.69 -4.32
N LYS A 318 -14.71 12.46 -3.24
CA LYS A 318 -14.99 13.90 -3.29
C LYS A 318 -13.81 14.71 -3.80
N LEU A 319 -12.59 14.36 -3.39
CA LEU A 319 -11.37 15.00 -3.88
C LEU A 319 -11.22 14.79 -5.39
N ILE A 320 -11.43 13.57 -5.86
CA ILE A 320 -11.43 13.22 -7.29
C ILE A 320 -12.52 13.97 -8.05
N ALA A 321 -13.76 13.98 -7.54
CA ALA A 321 -14.88 14.72 -8.15
C ALA A 321 -14.57 16.22 -8.33
N ALA A 322 -13.92 16.82 -7.34
CA ALA A 322 -13.56 18.24 -7.32
C ALA A 322 -12.27 18.56 -8.10
N GLY A 323 -11.63 17.56 -8.74
CA GLY A 323 -10.36 17.77 -9.44
C GLY A 323 -9.16 18.00 -8.50
N LYS A 324 -9.27 17.68 -7.21
CA LYS A 324 -8.25 17.90 -6.16
C LYS A 324 -7.34 16.68 -5.99
N PHE A 325 -6.51 16.43 -7.00
CA PHE A 325 -5.55 15.33 -7.03
C PHE A 325 -4.34 15.66 -7.93
N ASN A 326 -3.22 14.97 -7.73
CA ASN A 326 -2.04 15.13 -8.58
C ASN A 326 -2.26 14.48 -9.96
N PRO A 327 -1.95 15.16 -11.08
CA PRO A 327 -2.07 14.56 -12.41
C PRO A 327 -0.94 13.54 -12.63
N VAL A 328 -1.28 12.26 -12.54
CA VAL A 328 -0.37 11.13 -12.80
C VAL A 328 -0.93 10.26 -13.92
N GLU A 329 -0.06 9.62 -14.70
CA GLU A 329 -0.51 8.61 -15.66
C GLU A 329 -1.11 7.42 -14.90
N PHE A 330 -2.15 6.82 -15.46
CA PHE A 330 -3.00 5.91 -14.69
C PHE A 330 -3.35 4.64 -15.46
N THR A 331 -3.23 3.51 -14.78
CA THR A 331 -3.88 2.26 -15.14
C THR A 331 -4.74 1.81 -13.96
N GLY A 332 -6.05 1.68 -14.17
CA GLY A 332 -6.97 1.15 -13.17
C GLY A 332 -7.66 -0.11 -13.67
N GLY A 333 -8.09 -0.98 -12.77
CA GLY A 333 -8.94 -2.09 -13.17
C GLY A 333 -9.44 -2.89 -12.00
N HIS A 334 -10.31 -3.84 -12.29
CA HIS A 334 -10.96 -4.72 -11.33
C HIS A 334 -11.07 -6.14 -11.91
N CYS A 335 -11.28 -7.11 -11.03
CA CYS A 335 -11.64 -8.45 -11.44
C CYS A 335 -13.17 -8.55 -11.61
N THR A 336 -13.67 -9.21 -12.65
CA THR A 336 -15.13 -9.29 -12.92
C THR A 336 -15.91 -9.97 -11.79
N GLY A 337 -15.24 -10.79 -10.98
CA GLY A 337 -15.77 -11.45 -9.78
C GLY A 337 -15.32 -10.83 -8.46
N ASP A 338 -14.82 -9.59 -8.43
CA ASP A 338 -14.55 -8.85 -7.18
C ASP A 338 -15.78 -8.91 -6.25
N GLY A 339 -16.95 -8.60 -6.82
CA GLY A 339 -18.23 -8.66 -6.15
C GLY A 339 -18.59 -10.02 -5.56
N ASN A 340 -18.21 -11.12 -6.21
CA ASN A 340 -18.50 -12.48 -5.73
C ASN A 340 -17.78 -12.73 -4.40
N THR A 341 -16.59 -12.16 -4.22
CA THR A 341 -15.80 -12.29 -3.00
C THR A 341 -16.39 -11.46 -1.86
N PHE A 342 -16.96 -10.28 -2.17
CA PHE A 342 -17.38 -9.31 -1.16
C PHE A 342 -18.89 -9.14 -1.01
N ALA A 343 -19.70 -9.98 -1.65
CA ALA A 343 -21.14 -10.07 -1.38
C ALA A 343 -21.44 -10.45 0.09
N GLY A 344 -20.48 -11.04 0.81
CA GLY A 344 -20.58 -11.32 2.25
C GLY A 344 -21.23 -12.66 2.60
N GLY A 345 -21.65 -13.45 1.60
CA GLY A 345 -22.24 -14.77 1.77
C GLY A 345 -22.05 -15.65 0.54
N LYS A 346 -22.56 -16.88 0.61
CA LYS A 346 -22.57 -17.86 -0.49
C LYS A 346 -23.86 -17.80 -1.30
N PRO A 347 -23.88 -18.29 -2.56
CA PRO A 347 -25.05 -18.22 -3.43
C PRO A 347 -26.36 -18.69 -2.80
N GLU A 348 -26.34 -19.78 -2.03
CA GLU A 348 -27.52 -20.36 -1.36
C GLU A 348 -28.17 -19.43 -0.30
N GLN A 349 -27.46 -18.40 0.14
CA GLN A 349 -27.96 -17.45 1.14
C GLN A 349 -28.74 -16.27 0.53
N PHE A 350 -28.76 -16.14 -0.80
CA PHE A 350 -29.39 -15.01 -1.49
C PHE A 350 -30.60 -15.46 -2.29
N ASN A 351 -31.80 -15.20 -1.75
CA ASN A 351 -33.07 -15.58 -2.36
C ASN A 351 -34.02 -14.37 -2.55
N THR A 352 -33.83 -13.31 -1.76
CA THR A 352 -34.71 -12.15 -1.70
C THR A 352 -33.92 -10.84 -1.61
N ASP A 353 -34.58 -9.72 -1.89
CA ASP A 353 -34.03 -8.38 -1.65
C ASP A 353 -33.63 -8.17 -0.17
N ASN A 354 -34.32 -8.84 0.77
CA ASN A 354 -33.98 -8.75 2.19
C ASN A 354 -32.64 -9.43 2.52
N ASP A 355 -32.25 -10.46 1.77
CA ASP A 355 -30.95 -11.11 1.97
C ASP A 355 -29.82 -10.17 1.54
N ILE A 356 -30.00 -9.41 0.44
CA ILE A 356 -29.05 -8.36 0.03
C ILE A 356 -28.96 -7.27 1.10
N ARG A 357 -30.11 -6.82 1.64
CA ARG A 357 -30.15 -5.81 2.72
C ARG A 357 -29.38 -6.25 3.96
N THR A 358 -29.54 -7.51 4.36
CA THR A 358 -28.98 -8.01 5.63
C THR A 358 -27.56 -8.53 5.50
N ILE A 359 -27.15 -8.99 4.32
CA ILE A 359 -25.81 -9.55 4.10
C ILE A 359 -24.89 -8.49 3.49
N VAL A 360 -25.19 -7.97 2.30
CA VAL A 360 -24.33 -6.99 1.60
C VAL A 360 -24.29 -5.66 2.36
N PHE A 361 -25.46 -5.09 2.65
CA PHE A 361 -25.54 -3.75 3.26
C PHE A 361 -25.20 -3.71 4.75
N SER A 362 -25.02 -4.86 5.42
CA SER A 362 -24.52 -4.91 6.80
C SER A 362 -23.16 -4.22 6.97
N ARG A 363 -22.38 -4.15 5.88
CA ARG A 363 -21.09 -3.46 5.83
C ARG A 363 -21.21 -1.94 5.99
N TRP A 364 -22.37 -1.35 5.68
CA TRP A 364 -22.61 0.09 5.76
C TRP A 364 -23.77 0.40 6.73
N PRO A 365 -23.57 0.27 8.05
CA PRO A 365 -24.64 0.45 9.04
C PRO A 365 -25.24 1.87 9.09
N GLY A 366 -24.56 2.86 8.49
CA GLY A 366 -25.04 4.23 8.39
C GLY A 366 -25.93 4.53 7.17
N VAL A 367 -26.11 3.57 6.25
CA VAL A 367 -26.92 3.77 5.04
C VAL A 367 -28.40 3.57 5.35
N SER A 368 -29.23 4.52 4.92
CA SER A 368 -30.68 4.50 5.19
C SER A 368 -31.42 3.43 4.39
N ASN A 369 -32.57 2.96 4.90
CA ASN A 369 -33.44 2.03 4.18
C ASN A 369 -33.91 2.59 2.81
N ASP A 370 -34.11 3.90 2.70
CA ASP A 370 -34.48 4.55 1.46
C ASP A 370 -33.34 4.49 0.45
N THR A 371 -32.10 4.76 0.88
CA THR A 371 -30.90 4.60 0.06
C THR A 371 -30.72 3.16 -0.41
N ILE A 372 -30.92 2.18 0.48
CA ILE A 372 -30.85 0.75 0.08
C ILE A 372 -31.95 0.40 -0.92
N THR A 373 -33.16 0.95 -0.74
CA THR A 373 -34.27 0.74 -1.68
C THR A 373 -33.96 1.34 -3.05
N GLN A 374 -33.37 2.53 -3.10
CA GLN A 374 -32.90 3.14 -4.35
C GLN A 374 -31.78 2.31 -4.98
N ALA A 375 -30.81 1.84 -4.20
CA ALA A 375 -29.76 0.97 -4.68
C ALA A 375 -30.33 -0.32 -5.28
N LEU A 376 -31.26 -1.00 -4.61
CA LEU A 376 -31.92 -2.19 -5.14
C LEU A 376 -32.73 -1.91 -6.43
N ALA A 377 -33.28 -0.71 -6.60
CA ALA A 377 -33.99 -0.34 -7.82
C ALA A 377 -33.07 -0.16 -9.03
N LEU A 378 -31.81 0.23 -8.82
CA LEU A 378 -30.80 0.36 -9.89
C LEU A 378 -30.35 -0.99 -10.46
N TYR A 379 -30.53 -2.08 -9.70
CA TYR A 379 -30.18 -3.44 -10.08
C TYR A 379 -31.46 -4.27 -10.05
N PRO A 380 -32.23 -4.41 -11.15
CA PRO A 380 -33.53 -5.09 -11.11
C PRO A 380 -33.41 -6.57 -10.70
N ALA A 381 -34.36 -7.08 -9.91
CA ALA A 381 -34.36 -8.46 -9.42
C ALA A 381 -34.42 -9.49 -10.58
N PRO A 382 -33.77 -10.67 -10.45
CA PRO A 382 -33.84 -11.73 -11.45
C PRO A 382 -35.28 -12.08 -11.85
N GLY A 383 -35.49 -12.33 -13.14
CA GLY A 383 -36.82 -12.66 -13.69
C GLY A 383 -37.75 -11.46 -13.90
N THR A 384 -37.32 -10.23 -13.60
CA THR A 384 -38.05 -9.01 -13.98
C THR A 384 -37.67 -8.56 -15.41
N PRO A 385 -38.55 -7.85 -16.15
CA PRO A 385 -38.35 -7.53 -17.57
C PRO A 385 -37.05 -6.78 -17.93
N ASN A 386 -36.37 -6.15 -16.96
CA ASN A 386 -35.16 -5.36 -17.17
C ASN A 386 -33.95 -5.92 -16.42
N SER A 387 -34.03 -7.12 -15.84
CA SER A 387 -32.90 -7.70 -15.12
C SER A 387 -31.99 -8.49 -16.05
N THR A 388 -30.70 -8.24 -15.95
CA THR A 388 -29.64 -9.05 -16.58
C THR A 388 -29.11 -10.14 -15.65
N PHE A 389 -29.60 -10.22 -14.40
CA PHE A 389 -29.10 -11.14 -13.39
C PHE A 389 -29.85 -12.47 -13.45
N ALA A 390 -29.11 -13.58 -13.49
CA ALA A 390 -29.69 -14.92 -13.46
C ALA A 390 -30.14 -15.30 -12.04
N THR A 391 -29.40 -14.90 -11.02
CA THR A 391 -29.68 -15.19 -9.62
C THR A 391 -29.61 -13.95 -8.74
N GLN A 392 -30.18 -14.02 -7.52
CA GLN A 392 -30.07 -12.93 -6.54
C GLN A 392 -28.63 -12.78 -6.05
N TYR A 393 -27.83 -13.85 -6.07
CA TYR A 393 -26.41 -13.77 -5.80
C TYR A 393 -25.66 -12.96 -6.87
N ASP A 394 -25.91 -13.20 -8.16
CA ASP A 394 -25.25 -12.43 -9.23
C ASP A 394 -25.55 -10.93 -9.11
N ARG A 395 -26.80 -10.62 -8.76
CA ARG A 395 -27.24 -9.24 -8.46
C ARG A 395 -26.51 -8.68 -7.23
N ALA A 396 -26.44 -9.42 -6.14
CA ALA A 396 -25.78 -9.01 -4.91
C ALA A 396 -24.28 -8.80 -5.10
N ALA A 397 -23.64 -9.69 -5.87
CA ALA A 397 -22.25 -9.63 -6.24
C ALA A 397 -21.97 -8.40 -7.10
N ALA A 398 -22.77 -8.14 -8.15
CA ALA A 398 -22.62 -6.93 -8.96
C ALA A 398 -22.72 -5.66 -8.11
N MET A 399 -23.72 -5.58 -7.22
CA MET A 399 -23.85 -4.46 -6.28
C MET A 399 -22.60 -4.31 -5.38
N ALA A 400 -22.10 -5.40 -4.80
CA ALA A 400 -20.92 -5.36 -3.95
C ALA A 400 -19.65 -4.94 -4.73
N GLY A 401 -19.46 -5.49 -5.93
CA GLY A 401 -18.34 -5.16 -6.82
C GLY A 401 -18.35 -3.68 -7.17
N ASP A 402 -19.49 -3.17 -7.64
CA ASP A 402 -19.63 -1.78 -8.08
C ASP A 402 -19.45 -0.78 -6.94
N ILE A 403 -20.02 -1.05 -5.77
CA ILE A 403 -19.91 -0.16 -4.60
C ILE A 403 -18.48 -0.14 -4.05
N ILE A 404 -17.76 -1.26 -4.05
CA ILE A 404 -16.48 -1.38 -3.33
C ILE A 404 -15.28 -1.17 -4.26
N PHE A 405 -15.36 -1.60 -5.53
CA PHE A 405 -14.21 -1.71 -6.43
C PHE A 405 -14.48 -1.11 -7.82
N THR A 406 -15.41 -1.68 -8.59
CA THR A 406 -15.57 -1.47 -10.04
C THR A 406 -15.74 0.00 -10.41
N CYS A 407 -16.60 0.75 -9.73
CA CYS A 407 -16.91 2.10 -10.21
C CYS A 407 -15.73 3.09 -10.09
N MET A 408 -14.79 2.83 -9.19
CA MET A 408 -13.77 3.81 -8.83
C MET A 408 -12.63 3.92 -9.83
N ASP A 409 -12.29 2.84 -10.54
CA ASP A 409 -11.26 2.88 -11.58
C ASP A 409 -11.73 3.72 -12.79
N TRP A 410 -12.97 3.52 -13.26
CA TRP A 410 -13.58 4.29 -14.34
C TRP A 410 -13.82 5.73 -13.94
N PHE A 411 -14.32 5.95 -12.72
CA PHE A 411 -14.54 7.30 -12.20
C PHE A 411 -13.24 8.10 -12.14
N PHE A 412 -12.14 7.51 -11.65
CA PHE A 412 -10.86 8.20 -11.64
C PHE A 412 -10.30 8.38 -13.06
N ALA A 413 -10.38 7.37 -13.91
CA ALA A 413 -9.93 7.45 -15.30
C ALA A 413 -10.58 8.63 -16.05
N GLU A 414 -11.91 8.76 -15.93
CA GLU A 414 -12.65 9.88 -16.52
C GLU A 414 -12.16 11.23 -15.99
N LYS A 415 -11.98 11.33 -14.66
CA LYS A 415 -11.54 12.57 -14.01
C LYS A 415 -10.09 12.93 -14.35
N ALA A 416 -9.22 11.94 -14.50
CA ALA A 416 -7.84 12.13 -14.95
C ALA A 416 -7.78 12.66 -16.40
N LEU A 417 -8.58 12.10 -17.31
CA LEU A 417 -8.72 12.59 -18.68
C LEU A 417 -9.24 14.04 -18.71
N GLN A 418 -10.28 14.35 -17.92
CA GLN A 418 -10.81 15.72 -17.78
C GLN A 418 -9.76 16.71 -17.26
N LYS A 419 -8.82 16.24 -16.44
CA LYS A 419 -7.69 17.03 -15.94
C LYS A 419 -6.50 17.12 -16.91
N GLY A 420 -6.60 16.49 -18.10
CA GLY A 420 -5.60 16.56 -19.15
C GLY A 420 -4.50 15.50 -19.06
N VAL A 421 -4.66 14.47 -18.22
CA VAL A 421 -3.77 13.30 -18.25
C VAL A 421 -3.99 12.56 -19.56
N LYS A 422 -2.92 12.26 -20.29
CA LYS A 422 -3.01 11.66 -21.63
C LYS A 422 -3.02 10.13 -21.60
N ASN A 423 -2.22 9.55 -20.72
CA ASN A 423 -2.03 8.11 -20.61
C ASN A 423 -2.91 7.59 -19.47
N VAL A 424 -4.11 7.15 -19.84
CA VAL A 424 -5.12 6.61 -18.93
C VAL A 424 -5.67 5.33 -19.53
N TYR A 425 -5.54 4.22 -18.81
CA TYR A 425 -5.99 2.90 -19.22
C TYR A 425 -6.88 2.29 -18.15
N ALA A 426 -7.93 1.61 -18.58
CA ALA A 426 -8.79 0.82 -17.71
C ALA A 426 -8.79 -0.64 -18.20
N TYR A 427 -8.84 -1.60 -17.27
CA TYR A 427 -8.99 -3.01 -17.61
C TYR A 427 -10.09 -3.68 -16.77
N SER A 428 -10.64 -4.77 -17.29
CA SER A 428 -11.50 -5.69 -16.56
C SER A 428 -10.90 -7.08 -16.70
N TRP A 429 -10.46 -7.66 -15.58
CA TRP A 429 -9.80 -8.95 -15.55
C TRP A 429 -10.82 -10.07 -15.41
N ASN A 430 -10.88 -10.95 -16.40
CA ASN A 430 -11.90 -12.01 -16.49
C ASN A 430 -11.31 -13.43 -16.53
N ALA A 431 -10.04 -13.59 -16.13
CA ALA A 431 -9.41 -14.89 -16.01
C ALA A 431 -9.32 -15.29 -14.52
N PRO A 432 -9.86 -16.45 -14.12
CA PRO A 432 -9.82 -16.87 -12.72
C PRO A 432 -8.43 -17.34 -12.29
N ASP A 433 -8.10 -17.11 -11.02
CA ASP A 433 -7.03 -17.89 -10.36
C ASP A 433 -7.44 -19.36 -10.39
N THR A 434 -6.69 -20.18 -11.13
CA THR A 434 -7.03 -21.59 -11.35
C THR A 434 -7.08 -22.43 -10.07
N VAL A 435 -6.27 -22.08 -9.07
CA VAL A 435 -6.21 -22.79 -7.78
C VAL A 435 -7.43 -22.44 -6.94
N LEU A 436 -7.74 -21.15 -6.79
CA LEU A 436 -8.88 -20.69 -6.00
C LEU A 436 -10.21 -21.05 -6.65
N TYR A 437 -10.28 -20.98 -7.99
CA TYR A 437 -11.46 -21.35 -8.76
C TYR A 437 -11.82 -22.82 -8.59
N ASN A 438 -10.85 -23.73 -8.56
CA ASN A 438 -11.12 -25.15 -8.34
C ASN A 438 -11.75 -25.40 -6.95
N ALA A 439 -11.36 -24.63 -5.93
CA ALA A 439 -11.92 -24.73 -4.59
C ALA A 439 -13.32 -24.09 -4.48
N ASN A 440 -13.56 -22.98 -5.18
CA ASN A 440 -14.81 -22.22 -5.12
C ASN A 440 -15.23 -21.68 -6.50
N PRO A 441 -15.78 -22.53 -7.40
CA PRO A 441 -16.04 -22.15 -8.79
C PRO A 441 -16.99 -20.96 -8.95
N TYR A 442 -17.93 -20.79 -8.00
CA TYR A 442 -18.90 -19.68 -8.03
C TYR A 442 -18.24 -18.29 -7.88
N LEU A 443 -16.98 -18.21 -7.43
CA LEU A 443 -16.28 -16.94 -7.32
C LEU A 443 -15.75 -16.41 -8.66
N GLY A 444 -15.63 -17.27 -9.68
CA GLY A 444 -15.18 -16.87 -11.02
C GLY A 444 -13.79 -16.22 -11.01
N ALA A 445 -13.61 -15.15 -11.79
CA ALA A 445 -12.44 -14.27 -11.69
C ALA A 445 -12.58 -13.38 -10.46
N MET A 446 -12.41 -14.01 -9.30
CA MET A 446 -12.60 -13.43 -7.98
C MET A 446 -11.59 -12.31 -7.68
N HIS A 447 -11.78 -11.61 -6.57
CA HIS A 447 -10.82 -10.63 -6.08
C HIS A 447 -9.41 -11.21 -6.01
N THR A 448 -8.43 -10.43 -6.44
CA THR A 448 -7.02 -10.80 -6.56
C THR A 448 -6.71 -11.88 -7.60
N SER A 449 -7.63 -12.26 -8.49
CA SER A 449 -7.34 -13.25 -9.53
C SER A 449 -6.27 -12.79 -10.51
N ASP A 450 -6.16 -11.49 -10.75
CA ASP A 450 -5.09 -10.89 -11.54
C ASP A 450 -3.72 -11.05 -10.88
N LEU A 451 -3.64 -11.00 -9.54
CA LEU A 451 -2.39 -11.20 -8.80
C LEU A 451 -1.76 -12.56 -9.05
N TYR A 452 -2.56 -13.61 -9.22
CA TYR A 452 -2.06 -14.94 -9.59
C TYR A 452 -1.20 -14.86 -10.85
N TYR A 453 -1.67 -14.17 -11.89
CA TYR A 453 -0.93 -14.05 -13.15
C TYR A 453 0.25 -13.08 -13.05
N LEU A 454 0.16 -12.09 -12.19
CA LEU A 454 1.23 -11.12 -11.94
C LEU A 454 2.40 -11.71 -11.16
N PHE A 455 2.16 -12.62 -10.21
CA PHE A 455 3.20 -13.08 -9.28
C PHE A 455 3.49 -14.59 -9.30
N ASP A 456 2.54 -15.43 -9.76
CA ASP A 456 2.66 -16.89 -9.63
C ASP A 456 2.47 -17.67 -10.93
N GLY A 457 1.67 -17.16 -11.87
CA GLY A 457 1.16 -17.88 -13.04
C GLY A 457 2.05 -17.85 -14.27
N THR A 458 3.21 -17.18 -14.21
CA THR A 458 4.12 -16.97 -15.36
C THR A 458 5.51 -17.60 -15.16
N LYS A 459 5.60 -18.66 -14.34
CA LYS A 459 6.85 -19.38 -14.04
C LYS A 459 7.34 -20.26 -15.19
#